data_AF-A0A812XH40-F1
#
_entry.id   AF-A0A812XH40-F1
#
_cell.length_a   1.000
_cell.length_b   1.000
_cell.length_c   1.000
_cell.angle_alpha   90.00
_cell.angle_beta   90.00
_cell.angle_gamma   90.00
#
_symmetry.space_group_name_H-M   'P 1'
#
loop_
_entity.id
_entity.type
_entity.pdbx_description
1 polymer ?
#
loop_
_entity_poly.entity_id
_entity_poly.type
_entity_poly.pdbx_seq_one_letter_code
_entity_poly.pdbx_strand_id
1 'polypeptide(L)'
;MKFDLKARVQCNFFTRHYGCNLVCESCFACKPAKTTEPLLNYRDFSLSAGHRLTRLDHRGYLAVTLPENLSPWTAMKGWTLESCTRDPMHVIYLGVCRDLLGSILADWLEAGLLPAAATLQESLRMVSLEMHAACKRARISFRKKFFTPSNTGLGTPADYPELSTTWKAAEIKVVLWFLTTKAVQYNADTDDACMHYTRR
;
A
#
# COMPACT_ATOMS: atom_id res chain seq x y z
N MET A 1 7.72 -4.35 -4.19
CA MET A 1 7.25 -3.42 -5.24
C MET A 1 8.23 -3.18 -6.40
N LYS A 2 9.56 -3.36 -6.22
CA LYS A 2 10.59 -2.86 -7.17
C LYS A 2 10.64 -3.51 -8.55
N PHE A 3 10.12 -4.73 -8.77
CA PHE A 3 10.33 -5.45 -10.03
C PHE A 3 9.29 -5.14 -11.11
N ASP A 4 8.00 -5.08 -10.79
CA ASP A 4 6.94 -4.86 -11.77
C ASP A 4 6.88 -3.41 -12.26
N LEU A 5 6.94 -2.44 -11.33
CA LEU A 5 7.06 -1.03 -11.70
C LEU A 5 8.35 -0.74 -12.46
N LYS A 6 9.44 -1.47 -12.18
CA LYS A 6 10.69 -1.36 -12.94
C LYS A 6 10.53 -1.91 -14.35
N ALA A 7 9.92 -3.09 -14.52
CA ALA A 7 9.67 -3.67 -15.83
C ALA A 7 8.83 -2.73 -16.69
N ARG A 8 7.76 -2.15 -16.13
CA ARG A 8 6.95 -1.11 -16.78
C ARG A 8 7.80 0.06 -17.29
N VAL A 9 8.64 0.63 -16.43
CA VAL A 9 9.53 1.75 -16.78
C VAL A 9 10.50 1.34 -17.88
N GLN A 10 11.10 0.15 -17.76
CA GLN A 10 12.09 -0.36 -18.72
C GLN A 10 11.48 -0.71 -20.08
N CYS A 11 10.27 -1.26 -20.11
CA CYS A 11 9.60 -1.62 -21.37
C CYS A 11 9.06 -0.42 -22.14
N ASN A 12 8.78 0.70 -21.46
CA ASN A 12 8.21 1.90 -22.08
C ASN A 12 9.18 3.09 -22.14
N PHE A 13 10.41 2.92 -21.66
CA PHE A 13 11.43 3.97 -21.56
C PHE A 13 10.94 5.23 -20.84
N PHE A 14 10.09 5.06 -19.82
CA PHE A 14 9.56 6.19 -19.07
C PHE A 14 10.67 6.89 -18.27
N THR A 15 10.95 8.13 -18.64
CA THR A 15 11.87 9.02 -17.90
C THR A 15 11.25 9.56 -16.61
N ARG A 16 9.92 9.54 -16.52
CA ARG A 16 9.13 9.94 -15.35
C ARG A 16 8.63 8.69 -14.64
N HIS A 17 9.05 8.46 -13.41
CA HIS A 17 8.68 7.26 -12.65
C HIS A 17 9.00 7.39 -11.15
N TYR A 18 8.49 6.45 -10.35
CA TYR A 18 8.66 6.42 -8.89
C TYR A 18 10.12 6.52 -8.38
N GLY A 19 11.09 6.15 -9.21
CA GLY A 19 12.52 6.14 -8.87
C GLY A 19 13.25 7.46 -9.11
N CYS A 20 12.66 8.40 -9.85
CA CYS A 20 13.29 9.68 -10.18
C CYS A 20 12.65 10.84 -9.39
N ASN A 21 13.07 12.08 -9.69
CA ASN A 21 12.46 13.27 -9.09
C ASN A 21 11.06 13.55 -9.65
N LEU A 22 10.75 13.12 -10.86
CA LEU A 22 9.43 13.23 -11.49
C LEU A 22 8.63 11.95 -11.20
N VAL A 23 8.08 11.86 -10.00
CA VAL A 23 7.58 10.60 -9.42
C VAL A 23 6.35 10.03 -10.09
N CYS A 24 5.60 10.86 -10.83
CA CYS A 24 4.37 10.47 -11.49
C CYS A 24 4.53 10.44 -13.02
N GLU A 25 4.11 9.33 -13.61
CA GLU A 25 3.98 9.17 -15.07
C GLU A 25 2.75 9.91 -15.62
N SER A 26 1.78 10.21 -14.77
CA SER A 26 0.47 10.76 -15.18
C SER A 26 0.31 12.24 -14.87
N CYS A 27 1.27 12.88 -14.22
CA CYS A 27 1.28 14.32 -13.97
C CYS A 27 2.68 14.84 -13.68
N PHE A 28 2.80 16.16 -13.45
CA PHE A 28 4.08 16.80 -13.13
C PHE A 28 4.53 16.68 -11.66
N ALA A 29 3.88 15.84 -10.85
CA ALA A 29 4.27 15.64 -9.45
C ALA A 29 5.75 15.25 -9.30
N CYS A 30 6.46 15.91 -8.38
CA CYS A 30 7.89 15.74 -8.17
C CYS A 30 8.29 15.71 -6.69
N LYS A 31 9.43 15.06 -6.40
CA LYS A 31 10.08 15.10 -5.07
C LYS A 31 10.53 16.52 -4.77
N PRO A 32 10.30 17.04 -3.55
CA PRO A 32 10.86 18.32 -3.13
C PRO A 32 12.37 18.32 -3.27
N ALA A 33 12.89 19.26 -4.06
CA ALA A 33 14.30 19.56 -4.20
C ALA A 33 14.48 21.08 -4.43
N LYS A 34 15.72 21.57 -4.31
CA LYS A 34 16.02 23.00 -4.51
C LYS A 34 15.67 23.51 -5.91
N THR A 35 15.66 22.62 -6.90
CA THR A 35 15.46 22.94 -8.32
C THR A 35 14.07 22.59 -8.85
N THR A 36 13.19 22.03 -8.01
CA THR A 36 11.84 21.62 -8.42
C THR A 36 10.82 22.68 -8.05
N GLU A 37 9.83 22.90 -8.92
CA GLU A 37 8.69 23.78 -8.66
C GLU A 37 7.94 23.37 -7.38
N PRO A 38 7.88 24.22 -6.34
CA PRO A 38 7.21 23.90 -5.08
C PRO A 38 5.75 23.50 -5.23
N LEU A 39 5.02 24.08 -6.19
CA LEU A 39 3.61 23.76 -6.45
C LEU A 39 3.40 22.33 -7.00
N LEU A 40 4.46 21.69 -7.48
CA LEU A 40 4.43 20.33 -8.02
C LEU A 40 4.84 19.27 -7.01
N ASN A 41 4.99 19.63 -5.74
CA ASN A 41 5.35 18.69 -4.67
C ASN A 41 4.35 17.53 -4.56
N TYR A 42 4.84 16.29 -4.69
CA TYR A 42 4.00 15.09 -4.58
C TYR A 42 3.42 14.85 -3.17
N ARG A 43 3.97 15.52 -2.15
CA ARG A 43 3.51 15.44 -0.76
C ARG A 43 2.36 16.39 -0.45
N ASP A 44 2.00 17.29 -1.38
CA ASP A 44 0.84 18.15 -1.21
C ASP A 44 -0.45 17.38 -1.54
N PHE A 45 -1.11 16.87 -0.51
CA PHE A 45 -2.36 16.13 -0.67
C PHE A 45 -3.60 17.04 -0.77
N SER A 46 -3.44 18.38 -0.70
CA SER A 46 -4.55 19.32 -0.79
C SER A 46 -5.29 19.20 -2.13
N LEU A 47 -6.56 19.63 -2.17
CA LEU A 47 -7.34 19.68 -3.41
C LEU A 47 -6.79 20.72 -4.40
N SER A 48 -6.10 21.74 -3.89
CA SER A 48 -5.46 22.81 -4.64
C SER A 48 -4.04 22.49 -5.12
N ALA A 49 -3.53 21.28 -4.87
CA ALA A 49 -2.15 20.93 -5.22
C ALA A 49 -1.89 21.11 -6.72
N GLY A 50 -0.85 21.87 -7.08
CA GLY A 50 -0.58 22.28 -8.47
C GLY A 50 -0.37 21.10 -9.42
N HIS A 51 0.23 20.01 -8.93
CA HIS A 51 0.43 18.81 -9.75
C HIS A 51 -0.90 18.15 -10.20
N ARG A 52 -2.03 18.41 -9.55
CA ARG A 52 -3.35 17.93 -9.99
C ARG A 52 -3.82 18.60 -11.28
N LEU A 53 -3.35 19.81 -11.56
CA LEU A 53 -3.66 20.57 -12.80
C LEU A 53 -2.78 20.16 -13.98
N THR A 54 -1.84 19.26 -13.77
CA THR A 54 -0.81 18.89 -14.75
C THR A 54 -0.95 17.47 -15.27
N ARG A 55 -2.19 16.97 -15.34
CA ARG A 55 -2.46 15.62 -15.81
C ARG A 55 -1.95 15.45 -17.25
N LEU A 56 -1.13 14.43 -17.46
CA LEU A 56 -0.62 14.05 -18.76
C LEU A 56 -1.56 13.01 -19.37
N ASP A 57 -2.15 13.36 -20.51
CA ASP A 57 -2.82 12.43 -21.41
C ASP A 57 -1.84 11.95 -22.51
N HIS A 58 -2.27 11.04 -23.38
CA HIS A 58 -1.44 10.55 -24.48
C HIS A 58 -0.91 11.67 -25.38
N ARG A 59 -1.72 12.68 -25.69
CA ARG A 59 -1.31 13.82 -26.53
C ARG A 59 -0.23 14.65 -25.83
N GLY A 60 -0.43 14.96 -24.55
CA GLY A 60 0.54 15.66 -23.72
C GLY A 60 1.85 14.88 -23.63
N TYR A 61 1.79 13.57 -23.44
CA TYR A 61 2.97 12.70 -23.46
C TYR A 61 3.78 12.80 -24.76
N LEU A 62 3.12 12.72 -25.91
CA LEU A 62 3.79 12.87 -27.21
C LEU A 62 4.38 14.27 -27.40
N ALA A 63 3.73 15.31 -26.86
CA ALA A 63 4.17 16.69 -27.01
C ALA A 63 5.38 17.06 -26.14
N VAL A 64 5.49 16.49 -24.94
CA VAL A 64 6.52 16.86 -23.95
C VAL A 64 7.69 15.88 -23.85
N THR A 65 7.60 14.74 -24.53
CA THR A 65 8.63 13.69 -24.50
C THR A 65 9.51 13.81 -25.74
N LEU A 66 10.83 13.87 -25.54
CA LEU A 66 11.79 13.89 -26.66
C LEU A 66 11.68 12.59 -27.47
N PRO A 67 11.89 12.63 -28.81
CA PRO A 67 11.74 11.45 -29.68
C PRO A 67 12.51 10.21 -29.21
N GLU A 68 13.73 10.38 -28.70
CA GLU A 68 14.59 9.31 -28.18
C GLU A 68 14.10 8.70 -26.85
N ASN A 69 13.17 9.38 -26.17
CA ASN A 69 12.56 8.95 -24.91
C ASN A 69 11.10 8.51 -25.09
N LEU A 70 10.60 8.49 -26.32
CA LEU A 70 9.27 7.94 -26.61
C LEU A 70 9.28 6.43 -26.41
N SER A 71 8.17 5.94 -25.88
CA SER A 71 7.93 4.51 -25.74
C SER A 71 8.00 3.86 -27.11
N PRO A 72 8.73 2.74 -27.29
CA PRO A 72 8.80 2.05 -28.57
C PRO A 72 7.41 1.54 -29.01
N TRP A 73 6.48 1.40 -28.07
CA TRP A 73 5.10 1.00 -28.31
C TRP A 73 4.26 2.07 -28.99
N THR A 74 4.73 3.32 -29.11
CA THR A 74 4.09 4.37 -29.91
C THR A 74 3.92 4.00 -31.38
N ALA A 75 4.76 3.10 -31.91
CA ALA A 75 4.64 2.56 -33.26
C ALA A 75 3.45 1.58 -33.42
N MET A 76 2.89 1.06 -32.33
CA MET A 76 1.76 0.14 -32.39
C MET A 76 0.43 0.89 -32.48
N LYS A 77 -0.37 0.58 -33.50
CA LYS A 77 -1.72 1.11 -33.66
C LYS A 77 -2.58 0.79 -32.44
N GLY A 78 -3.16 1.83 -31.83
CA GLY A 78 -4.06 1.70 -30.68
C GLY A 78 -3.36 1.76 -29.31
N TRP A 79 -2.02 1.80 -29.27
CA TRP A 79 -1.31 2.08 -28.03
C TRP A 79 -1.52 3.54 -27.59
N THR A 80 -1.75 3.73 -26.29
CA THR A 80 -1.89 5.05 -25.64
C THR A 80 -1.18 5.04 -24.30
N LEU A 81 -0.87 6.20 -23.73
CA LEU A 81 -0.23 6.26 -22.40
C LEU A 81 -1.13 5.60 -21.34
N GLU A 82 -2.45 5.77 -21.47
CA GLU A 82 -3.47 5.24 -20.58
C GLU A 82 -3.59 3.72 -20.66
N SER A 83 -3.24 3.12 -21.83
CA SER A 83 -3.17 1.66 -21.97
C SER A 83 -2.07 1.03 -21.12
N CYS A 84 -1.05 1.81 -20.73
CA CYS A 84 -0.11 1.43 -19.70
C CYS A 84 -0.79 1.58 -18.33
N THR A 85 -1.67 0.65 -17.95
CA THR A 85 -2.30 0.68 -16.61
C THR A 85 -1.30 0.32 -15.52
N ARG A 86 -1.36 0.99 -14.37
CA ARG A 86 -0.62 0.54 -13.18
C ARG A 86 -1.31 -0.69 -12.63
N ASP A 87 -0.55 -1.73 -12.30
CA ASP A 87 -1.12 -2.92 -11.67
C ASP A 87 -1.65 -2.56 -10.28
N PRO A 88 -2.99 -2.55 -10.07
CA PRO A 88 -3.55 -2.27 -8.75
C PRO A 88 -3.08 -3.29 -7.71
N MET A 89 -2.69 -4.50 -8.12
CA MET A 89 -2.13 -5.49 -7.21
C MET A 89 -0.82 -5.03 -6.59
N HIS A 90 0.04 -4.39 -7.36
CA HIS A 90 1.32 -3.89 -6.89
C HIS A 90 1.20 -2.57 -6.13
N VAL A 91 0.33 -1.66 -6.58
CA VAL A 91 0.19 -0.33 -5.97
C VAL A 91 -0.63 -0.39 -4.68
N ILE A 92 -1.83 -0.98 -4.75
CA ILE A 92 -2.76 -0.98 -3.63
C ILE A 92 -2.34 -2.05 -2.64
N TYR A 93 -2.29 -3.31 -3.06
CA TYR A 93 -2.13 -4.42 -2.11
C TYR A 93 -0.68 -4.63 -1.68
N LEU A 94 0.27 -4.74 -2.61
CA LEU A 94 1.69 -4.91 -2.26
C LEU A 94 2.43 -3.60 -1.92
N GLY A 95 1.72 -2.48 -2.00
CA GLY A 95 2.18 -1.17 -1.56
C GLY A 95 1.45 -0.73 -0.32
N VAL A 96 0.41 0.09 -0.52
CA VAL A 96 -0.30 0.77 0.56
C VAL A 96 -0.83 -0.18 1.62
N CYS A 97 -1.56 -1.23 1.24
CA CYS A 97 -2.13 -2.16 2.20
C CYS A 97 -1.05 -2.90 2.99
N ARG A 98 0.06 -3.26 2.36
CA ARG A 98 1.13 -4.00 3.03
C ARG A 98 1.75 -3.19 4.17
N ASP A 99 1.93 -1.90 3.95
CA ASP A 99 2.47 -0.96 4.92
C ASP A 99 1.40 -0.67 6.01
N LEU A 100 0.17 -0.37 5.59
CA LEU A 100 -0.98 -0.11 6.47
C LEU A 100 -1.28 -1.27 7.42
N LEU A 101 -1.30 -2.51 6.93
CA LEU A 101 -1.67 -3.69 7.74
C LEU A 101 -0.59 -4.01 8.79
N GLY A 102 0.69 -3.75 8.49
CA GLY A 102 1.75 -3.84 9.48
C GLY A 102 1.56 -2.80 10.59
N SER A 103 1.29 -1.56 10.20
CA SER A 103 1.06 -0.45 11.14
C SER A 103 -0.16 -0.69 12.03
N ILE A 104 -1.29 -1.19 11.48
CA ILE A 104 -2.47 -1.54 12.28
C ILE A 104 -2.14 -2.60 13.35
N LEU A 105 -1.33 -3.61 13.01
CA LEU A 105 -0.92 -4.61 13.98
C LEU A 105 -0.03 -4.02 15.08
N ALA A 106 0.81 -3.03 14.76
CA ALA A 106 1.60 -2.29 15.74
C ALA A 106 0.68 -1.49 16.68
N ASP A 107 -0.24 -0.71 16.12
CA ASP A 107 -1.17 0.12 16.89
C ASP A 107 -2.04 -0.73 17.83
N TRP A 108 -2.52 -1.89 17.35
CA TRP A 108 -3.29 -2.82 18.19
C TRP A 108 -2.47 -3.51 19.25
N LEU A 109 -1.18 -3.76 19.00
CA LEU A 109 -0.28 -4.29 20.03
C LEU A 109 -0.08 -3.25 21.13
N GLU A 110 0.20 -2.00 20.77
CA GLU A 110 0.39 -0.89 21.72
C GLU A 110 -0.88 -0.59 22.52
N ALA A 111 -2.05 -0.67 21.87
CA ALA A 111 -3.35 -0.50 22.52
C ALA A 111 -3.79 -1.72 23.36
N GLY A 112 -3.02 -2.81 23.39
CA GLY A 112 -3.38 -4.03 24.13
C GLY A 112 -4.60 -4.78 23.57
N LEU A 113 -4.92 -4.57 22.29
CA LEU A 113 -6.06 -5.21 21.60
C LEU A 113 -5.71 -6.59 21.03
N LEU A 114 -4.42 -6.88 20.84
CA LEU A 114 -3.98 -8.21 20.43
C LEU A 114 -4.12 -9.21 21.59
N PRO A 115 -4.39 -10.50 21.30
CA PRO A 115 -4.43 -11.54 22.33
C PRO A 115 -3.17 -11.55 23.20
N ALA A 116 -3.37 -11.39 24.51
CA ALA A 116 -2.29 -11.34 25.48
C ALA A 116 -1.56 -12.70 25.55
N ALA A 117 -0.24 -12.68 25.42
CA ALA A 117 0.60 -13.86 25.47
C ALA A 117 1.92 -13.55 26.20
N ALA A 118 2.68 -14.60 26.53
CA ALA A 118 4.00 -14.45 27.13
C ALA A 118 5.01 -13.77 26.19
N THR A 119 4.81 -13.85 24.87
CA THR A 119 5.71 -13.27 23.87
C THR A 119 4.93 -12.68 22.70
N LEU A 120 5.50 -11.67 22.04
CA LEU A 120 4.95 -11.08 20.81
C LEU A 120 4.70 -12.13 19.72
N GLN A 121 5.62 -13.08 19.55
CA GLN A 121 5.50 -14.18 18.60
C GLN A 121 4.23 -15.00 18.84
N GLU A 122 3.90 -15.27 20.12
CA GLU A 122 2.72 -16.04 20.47
C GLU A 122 1.43 -15.22 20.28
N SER A 123 1.44 -13.93 20.64
CA SER A 123 0.32 -13.03 20.35
C SER A 123 -0.01 -12.98 18.84
N LEU A 124 1.01 -12.75 18.00
CA LEU A 124 0.84 -12.73 16.54
C LEU A 124 0.38 -14.10 15.98
N ARG A 125 0.82 -15.19 16.60
CA ARG A 125 0.39 -16.53 16.22
C ARG A 125 -1.08 -16.77 16.56
N MET A 126 -1.56 -16.31 17.70
CA MET A 126 -2.99 -16.37 18.05
C MET A 126 -3.85 -15.58 17.05
N VAL A 127 -3.45 -14.35 16.70
CA VAL A 127 -4.11 -13.54 15.65
C VAL A 127 -4.19 -14.30 14.33
N SER A 128 -3.11 -14.99 13.96
CA SER A 128 -3.07 -15.80 12.74
C SER A 128 -4.06 -16.98 12.81
N LEU A 129 -4.14 -17.67 13.95
CA LEU A 129 -5.08 -18.77 14.16
C LEU A 129 -6.54 -18.29 14.08
N GLU A 130 -6.84 -17.12 14.65
CA GLU A 130 -8.14 -16.47 14.51
C GLU A 130 -8.46 -16.16 13.04
N MET A 131 -7.49 -15.62 12.29
CA MET A 131 -7.63 -15.36 10.85
C MET A 131 -7.92 -16.65 10.07
N HIS A 132 -7.20 -17.73 10.34
CA HIS A 132 -7.44 -19.03 9.70
C HIS A 132 -8.83 -19.57 10.00
N ALA A 133 -9.27 -19.45 11.26
CA ALA A 133 -10.61 -19.85 11.66
C ALA A 133 -11.69 -19.00 10.97
N ALA A 134 -11.48 -17.69 10.85
CA ALA A 134 -12.36 -16.77 10.12
C ALA A 134 -12.43 -17.12 8.63
N CYS A 135 -11.30 -17.37 7.99
CA CYS A 135 -11.24 -17.79 6.58
C CYS A 135 -12.02 -19.10 6.36
N LYS A 136 -11.85 -20.09 7.26
CA LYS A 136 -12.58 -21.36 7.21
C LYS A 136 -14.10 -21.15 7.32
N ARG A 137 -14.55 -20.31 8.25
CA ARG A 137 -15.99 -19.98 8.40
C ARG A 137 -16.55 -19.27 7.17
N ALA A 138 -15.79 -18.33 6.60
CA ALA A 138 -16.16 -17.58 5.41
C ALA A 138 -15.96 -18.35 4.09
N ARG A 139 -15.44 -19.59 4.14
CA ARG A 139 -15.07 -20.40 2.95
C ARG A 139 -14.10 -19.69 2.01
N ILE A 140 -13.20 -18.87 2.56
CA ILE A 140 -12.13 -18.19 1.83
C ILE A 140 -10.91 -19.10 1.81
N SER A 141 -10.40 -19.42 0.62
CA SER A 141 -9.15 -20.17 0.48
C SER A 141 -7.96 -19.28 0.84
N PHE A 142 -7.14 -19.74 1.79
CA PHE A 142 -5.97 -19.02 2.25
C PHE A 142 -4.82 -19.98 2.53
N ARG A 143 -3.63 -19.65 2.03
CA ARG A 143 -2.42 -20.44 2.31
C ARG A 143 -2.09 -20.32 3.78
N LYS A 144 -1.80 -21.44 4.45
CA LYS A 144 -1.40 -21.45 5.85
C LYS A 144 -0.12 -20.63 6.05
N LYS A 145 -0.27 -19.39 6.51
CA LYS A 145 0.78 -18.43 6.81
C LYS A 145 0.49 -17.78 8.16
N PHE A 146 1.55 -17.49 8.90
CA PHE A 146 1.45 -16.93 10.25
C PHE A 146 2.15 -15.58 10.29
N PHE A 147 1.59 -14.64 11.04
CA PHE A 147 2.28 -13.43 11.46
C PHE A 147 3.44 -13.80 12.39
N THR A 148 4.58 -13.17 12.16
CA THR A 148 5.79 -13.25 12.98
C THR A 148 6.34 -11.84 13.13
N PRO A 149 7.12 -11.53 14.19
CA PRO A 149 7.74 -10.21 14.33
C PRO A 149 8.54 -9.83 13.08
N SER A 150 9.28 -10.79 12.51
CA SER A 150 10.07 -10.58 11.30
C SER A 150 9.26 -10.30 10.03
N ASN A 151 8.02 -10.79 9.92
CA ASN A 151 7.20 -10.61 8.71
C ASN A 151 6.13 -9.53 8.85
N THR A 152 6.09 -8.86 10.00
CA THR A 152 5.21 -7.72 10.33
C THR A 152 5.98 -6.43 10.60
N GLY A 153 7.32 -6.48 10.62
CA GLY A 153 8.14 -5.32 10.98
C GLY A 153 8.07 -4.98 12.47
N LEU A 154 7.68 -5.93 13.32
CA LEU A 154 7.54 -5.75 14.77
C LEU A 154 8.67 -6.43 15.56
N GLY A 155 9.74 -6.84 14.87
CA GLY A 155 10.88 -7.53 15.48
C GLY A 155 11.74 -6.63 16.36
N THR A 156 11.91 -5.37 15.93
CA THR A 156 12.67 -4.37 16.68
C THR A 156 11.91 -3.04 16.69
N PRO A 157 12.05 -2.21 17.74
CA PRO A 157 11.43 -0.88 17.79
C PRO A 157 11.94 0.09 16.70
N ALA A 158 13.06 -0.22 16.05
CA ALA A 158 13.64 0.60 14.99
C ALA A 158 13.06 0.28 13.61
N ASP A 159 12.39 -0.86 13.46
CA ASP A 159 11.81 -1.27 12.18
C ASP A 159 10.49 -0.53 11.94
N TYR A 160 10.26 -0.14 10.68
CA TYR A 160 8.96 0.35 10.27
C TYR A 160 7.97 -0.83 10.19
N PRO A 161 6.78 -0.73 10.81
CA PRO A 161 5.81 -1.81 10.81
C PRO A 161 5.15 -1.98 9.43
N GLU A 162 5.78 -2.80 8.58
CA GLU A 162 5.25 -3.23 7.29
C GLU A 162 5.23 -4.76 7.17
N LEU A 163 4.23 -5.30 6.46
CA LEU A 163 4.25 -6.72 6.12
C LEU A 163 5.39 -7.02 5.12
N SER A 164 6.14 -8.09 5.36
CA SER A 164 7.32 -8.41 4.51
C SER A 164 6.95 -8.76 3.06
N THR A 165 7.93 -8.72 2.17
CA THR A 165 7.79 -9.08 0.73
C THR A 165 7.39 -10.54 0.48
N THR A 166 7.40 -11.38 1.52
CA THR A 166 6.89 -12.74 1.45
C THR A 166 5.38 -12.78 1.27
N TRP A 167 4.66 -11.72 1.67
CA TRP A 167 3.20 -11.62 1.53
C TRP A 167 2.83 -11.28 0.10
N LYS A 168 2.04 -12.16 -0.52
CA LYS A 168 1.58 -12.01 -1.89
C LYS A 168 0.26 -11.26 -1.92
N ALA A 169 -0.05 -10.69 -3.08
CA ALA A 169 -1.13 -9.74 -3.20
C ALA A 169 -2.51 -10.37 -2.88
N ALA A 170 -2.70 -11.64 -3.23
CA ALA A 170 -3.87 -12.43 -2.83
C ALA A 170 -3.95 -12.64 -1.30
N GLU A 171 -2.81 -12.86 -0.63
CA GLU A 171 -2.75 -13.00 0.83
C GLU A 171 -3.09 -11.67 1.51
N ILE A 172 -2.56 -10.56 1.00
CA ILE A 172 -2.85 -9.22 1.52
C ILE A 172 -4.35 -8.89 1.48
N LYS A 173 -5.08 -9.29 0.42
CA LYS A 173 -6.55 -9.11 0.36
C LYS A 173 -7.25 -9.78 1.54
N VAL A 174 -6.84 -11.01 1.85
CA VAL A 174 -7.44 -11.79 2.94
C VAL A 174 -7.08 -11.18 4.30
N VAL A 175 -5.83 -10.75 4.48
CA VAL A 175 -5.42 -10.05 5.71
C VAL A 175 -6.20 -8.74 5.87
N LEU A 176 -6.34 -7.95 4.81
CA LEU A 176 -7.12 -6.70 4.84
C LEU A 176 -8.57 -6.95 5.24
N TRP A 177 -9.24 -7.93 4.63
CA TRP A 177 -10.59 -8.33 5.01
C TRP A 177 -10.69 -8.74 6.48
N PHE A 178 -9.74 -9.56 6.95
CA PHE A 178 -9.72 -10.02 8.33
C PHE A 178 -9.50 -8.88 9.33
N LEU A 179 -8.48 -8.02 9.13
CA LEU A 179 -8.23 -6.89 10.02
C LEU A 179 -9.37 -5.87 9.97
N THR A 180 -10.00 -5.64 8.82
CA THR A 180 -11.21 -4.80 8.76
C THR A 180 -12.34 -5.38 9.62
N THR A 181 -12.55 -6.69 9.56
CA THR A 181 -13.56 -7.38 10.38
C THR A 181 -13.24 -7.27 11.87
N LYS A 182 -11.97 -7.45 12.25
CA LYS A 182 -11.50 -7.29 13.63
C LYS A 182 -11.62 -5.85 14.13
N ALA A 183 -11.33 -4.87 13.29
CA ALA A 183 -11.48 -3.45 13.65
C ALA A 183 -12.93 -3.12 14.06
N VAL A 184 -13.91 -3.62 13.29
CA VAL A 184 -15.34 -3.45 13.62
C VAL A 184 -15.69 -4.14 14.93
N GLN A 185 -15.15 -5.33 15.19
CA GLN A 185 -15.36 -6.04 16.45
C GLN A 185 -14.78 -5.27 17.64
N TYR A 186 -13.53 -4.82 17.54
CA TYR A 186 -12.91 -4.03 18.60
C TYR A 186 -13.66 -2.74 18.88
N ASN A 187 -14.17 -2.07 17.85
CA ASN A 187 -14.99 -0.87 18.05
C ASN A 187 -16.29 -1.18 18.81
N ALA A 188 -16.98 -2.28 18.48
CA ALA A 188 -18.19 -2.68 19.18
C ALA A 188 -17.91 -3.03 20.66
N ASP A 189 -16.82 -3.74 20.93
CA ASP A 189 -16.42 -4.12 22.28
C ASP A 189 -16.03 -2.90 23.14
N THR A 190 -15.43 -1.86 22.53
CA THR A 190 -15.09 -0.61 23.25
C THR A 190 -16.31 0.22 23.63
N ASP A 191 -17.35 0.23 22.80
CA ASP A 191 -18.59 0.97 23.09
C ASP A 191 -19.32 0.33 24.28
N ASP A 192 -19.34 -1.00 24.36
CA ASP A 192 -19.91 -1.74 25.49
C ASP A 192 -19.12 -1.52 26.80
N ALA A 193 -17.78 -1.43 26.72
CA ALA A 193 -16.95 -1.11 27.87
C ALA A 193 -17.16 0.32 28.41
N CYS A 194 -17.40 1.30 27.53
CA CYS A 194 -17.72 2.68 27.92
C CYS A 194 -19.12 2.84 28.55
N MET A 195 -20.10 2.01 28.16
CA MET A 195 -21.44 2.04 28.78
C MET A 195 -21.43 1.58 30.26
N HIS A 196 -20.43 0.82 30.69
CA HIS A 196 -20.28 0.43 32.10
C HIS A 196 -19.65 1.52 32.99
N TYR A 197 -19.06 2.56 32.41
CA TYR A 197 -18.39 3.63 33.15
C TYR A 197 -19.25 4.89 33.40
N THR A 198 -20.46 4.98 32.83
CA THR A 198 -21.36 6.14 32.95
C THR A 198 -22.58 5.93 33.85
N ARG A 199 -22.56 4.90 34.72
CA ARG A 199 -23.53 4.72 35.81
C ARG A 199 -22.86 4.76 37.17
N ARG A 200 -22.39 5.94 37.58
CA ARG A 200 -22.20 6.29 39.00
C ARG A 200 -22.63 7.73 39.21
#